data_AF-A0A836TZ48-F1
#
_entry.id   AF-A0A836TZ48-F1
#
_cell.length_a   1.000
_cell.length_b   1.000
_cell.length_c   1.000
_cell.angle_alpha   90.00
_cell.angle_beta   90.00
_cell.angle_gamma   90.00
#
_symmetry.space_group_name_H-M   'P 1'
#
loop_
_entity.id
_entity.type
_entity.pdbx_description
1 polymer ?
#
loop_
_entity_poly.entity_id
_entity_poly.type
_entity_poly.pdbx_seq_one_letter_code
_entity_poly.pdbx_strand_id
1 'polypeptide(L)' 'MVGFIVIRNLSEIPLKRRNPLKKVVRSENNDRQGLYQAIANAKGHPEWYAQIKATFARHWLSNANSGWWY' A
#
# COMPACT_ATOMS: atom_id res chain seq x y z
N MET A 1 -8.02 4.70 -1.88
CA MET A 1 -6.70 5.36 -1.75
C MET A 1 -5.65 4.48 -2.41
N VAL A 2 -5.36 4.76 -3.68
CA VAL A 2 -4.32 4.05 -4.46
C VAL A 2 -2.94 4.24 -3.81
N GLY A 3 -2.15 3.16 -3.71
CA GLY A 3 -0.78 3.17 -3.15
C GLY A 3 -0.62 2.57 -1.74
N PHE A 4 -1.70 2.03 -1.18
CA PHE A 4 -1.72 1.21 0.03
C PHE A 4 -2.46 -0.10 -0.23
N ILE A 5 -2.19 -1.11 0.61
CA ILE A 5 -2.87 -2.41 0.53
C ILE A 5 -4.08 -2.44 1.46
N VAL A 6 -5.10 -3.19 1.07
CA VAL A 6 -6.32 -3.40 1.85
C VAL A 6 -6.75 -4.86 1.80
N ILE A 7 -7.53 -5.27 2.80
CA ILE A 7 -8.18 -6.59 2.79
C ILE A 7 -9.44 -6.47 1.94
N ARG A 8 -9.50 -7.22 0.82
CA ARG A 8 -10.64 -7.18 -0.11
C ARG A 8 -11.97 -7.54 0.58
N ASN A 9 -12.01 -8.68 1.28
CA ASN A 9 -13.18 -9.09 2.02
C ASN A 9 -12.80 -9.71 3.36
N LEU A 10 -13.10 -9.01 4.45
CA LEU A 10 -12.82 -9.50 5.80
C LEU A 10 -13.81 -10.59 6.25
N SER A 11 -15.02 -10.64 5.69
CA SER A 11 -16.05 -11.60 6.11
C SER A 11 -15.69 -13.03 5.74
N GLU A 12 -15.01 -13.22 4.60
CA GLU A 12 -14.48 -14.50 4.11
C GLU A 12 -13.30 -15.04 4.96
N ILE A 13 -12.74 -14.23 5.86
CA ILE A 13 -11.60 -14.63 6.70
C ILE A 13 -12.10 -15.16 8.05
N PRO A 14 -11.65 -16.34 8.51
CA PRO A 14 -11.98 -16.86 9.83
C PRO A 14 -11.66 -15.86 10.94
N LEU A 15 -12.54 -15.71 11.93
CA LEU A 15 -12.45 -14.67 12.98
C LEU A 15 -11.06 -14.62 13.65
N LYS A 16 -10.49 -15.80 13.97
CA LYS A 16 -9.16 -15.95 14.57
C LYS A 16 -8.03 -15.31 13.74
N ARG A 17 -8.17 -15.22 12.41
CA ARG A 17 -7.15 -14.67 11.50
C ARG A 17 -7.34 -13.19 11.19
N ARG A 18 -8.49 -12.60 11.49
CA ARG A 18 -8.81 -11.20 11.13
C ARG A 18 -7.87 -10.20 11.79
N ASN A 19 -7.64 -10.31 13.10
CA ASN A 19 -6.77 -9.37 13.82
C ASN A 19 -5.29 -9.48 13.40
N PRO A 20 -4.71 -10.69 13.29
CA PRO A 20 -3.38 -10.85 12.71
C PRO A 20 -3.27 -10.22 11.32
N LEU A 21 -4.25 -10.45 10.43
CA LEU A 21 -4.19 -9.91 9.07
C LEU A 21 -4.29 -8.37 9.05
N LYS A 22 -5.16 -7.78 9.88
CA LYS A 22 -5.24 -6.32 10.03
C LYS A 22 -3.90 -5.73 10.50
N LYS A 23 -3.18 -6.41 11.40
CA LYS A 23 -1.85 -5.97 11.86
C LYS A 23 -0.84 -5.98 10.71
N VAL A 24 -0.82 -7.04 9.91
CA VAL A 24 0.05 -7.14 8.72
C VAL A 24 -0.25 -6.01 7.75
N VAL A 25 -1.53 -5.81 7.37
CA VAL A 25 -1.93 -4.72 6.46
C VAL A 25 -1.53 -3.35 6.99
N ARG A 26 -1.66 -3.12 8.31
CA ARG A 26 -1.22 -1.87 8.93
C ARG A 26 0.30 -1.71 8.86
N SER A 27 1.07 -2.76 9.16
CA SER A 27 2.54 -2.73 9.10
C SER A 27 3.01 -2.38 7.69
N GLU A 28 2.54 -3.11 6.69
CA GLU A 28 2.89 -2.89 5.29
C GLU A 28 2.58 -1.45 4.82
N ASN A 29 1.44 -0.91 5.26
CA ASN A 29 1.09 0.46 4.92
C ASN A 29 1.95 1.50 5.65
N ASN A 30 2.38 1.24 6.88
CA ASN A 30 3.35 2.10 7.56
C ASN A 30 4.73 2.05 6.86
N ASP A 31 5.18 0.86 6.46
CA ASP A 31 6.45 0.69 5.76
C ASP A 31 6.43 1.40 4.40
N ARG A 32 5.31 1.33 3.67
CA ARG A 32 5.10 2.11 2.44
C ARG A 32 5.13 3.61 2.66
N GLN A 33 4.52 4.10 3.75
CA GLN A 33 4.61 5.52 4.11
C GLN A 33 6.06 5.94 4.35
N GLY A 34 6.79 5.16 5.14
CA GLY A 34 8.21 5.39 5.40
C GLY A 34 9.04 5.41 4.13
N LEU A 35 8.80 4.45 3.22
CA LEU A 35 9.47 4.38 1.92
C LEU A 35 9.21 5.62 1.06
N TYR A 36 7.95 6.03 0.90
CA TYR A 36 7.62 7.19 0.07
C TYR A 36 8.25 8.47 0.63
N GLN A 37 8.26 8.63 1.97
CA GLN A 37 8.91 9.77 2.63
C GLN A 37 10.43 9.73 2.45
N ALA A 38 11.05 8.56 2.59
CA ALA A 38 12.49 8.39 2.42
C ALA A 38 12.94 8.74 1.00
N ILE A 39 12.17 8.31 -0.02
CA ILE A 39 12.43 8.67 -1.42
C ILE A 39 12.29 10.18 -1.64
N ALA A 40 11.22 10.79 -1.12
CA ALA A 40 10.99 12.23 -1.22
C ALA A 40 12.15 13.03 -0.61
N ASN A 41 12.56 12.66 0.59
CA ASN A 41 13.69 13.28 1.31
C ASN A 41 15.02 13.08 0.58
N ALA A 42 15.29 11.86 0.09
CA ALA A 42 16.53 11.55 -0.65
C ALA A 42 16.64 12.33 -1.97
N LYS A 43 15.51 12.79 -2.52
CA LYS A 43 15.46 13.65 -3.70
C LYS A 43 15.43 15.15 -3.37
N GLY A 44 15.45 15.53 -2.09
CA GLY A 44 15.39 16.93 -1.67
C GLY A 44 14.00 17.58 -1.82
N HIS A 45 12.96 16.78 -2.05
CA HIS A 45 11.60 17.24 -2.31
C HIS A 45 10.59 16.50 -1.41
N PRO A 46 10.51 16.80 -0.10
CA PRO A 46 9.57 16.17 0.82
C PRO A 46 8.10 16.27 0.36
N GLU A 47 7.76 17.32 -0.37
CA GLU A 47 6.43 17.57 -0.95
C GLU A 47 6.04 16.54 -2.03
N TRP A 48 7.00 15.80 -2.60
CA TRP A 48 6.73 14.78 -3.62
C TRP A 48 6.12 13.50 -3.06
N TYR A 49 5.98 13.36 -1.74
CA TYR A 49 5.40 12.17 -1.12
C TYR A 49 4.12 11.68 -1.83
N ALA A 50 3.17 12.59 -2.07
CA ALA A 50 1.90 12.25 -2.70
C ALA A 50 2.06 11.79 -4.15
N GLN A 51 2.95 12.45 -4.91
CA GLN A 51 3.26 12.09 -6.29
C GLN A 51 3.98 10.74 -6.38
N ILE A 52 4.95 10.48 -5.50
CA ILE A 52 5.67 9.20 -5.40
C ILE A 52 4.67 8.08 -5.12
N LYS A 53 3.81 8.24 -4.12
CA LYS A 53 2.75 7.27 -3.81
C LYS A 53 1.85 6.98 -5.02
N ALA A 54 1.43 8.02 -5.75
CA ALA A 54 0.59 7.87 -6.94
C ALA A 54 1.32 7.15 -8.09
N THR A 55 2.61 7.42 -8.28
CA THR A 55 3.45 6.73 -9.27
C THR A 55 3.59 5.25 -8.95
N PHE A 56 3.90 4.89 -7.70
CA PHE A 56 3.96 3.48 -7.28
C PHE A 56 2.62 2.76 -7.48
N ALA A 57 1.50 3.42 -7.15
CA ALA A 57 0.18 2.82 -7.36
C ALA A 57 -0.14 2.57 -8.84
N ARG A 58 0.20 3.53 -9.71
CA ARG A 58 0.04 3.37 -11.16
C ARG A 58 0.91 2.25 -11.71
N HIS A 59 2.15 2.14 -11.26
CA HIS A 59 3.04 1.04 -11.64
C HIS A 59 2.49 -0.31 -11.17
N TRP A 60 1.99 -0.40 -9.94
CA TRP A 60 1.37 -1.63 -9.45
C TRP A 60 0.18 -2.04 -10.33
N LEU A 61 -0.69 -1.09 -10.66
CA LEU A 61 -1.86 -1.34 -11.50
C LEU A 61 -1.46 -1.81 -12.90
N SER A 62 -0.46 -1.17 -13.50
CA SER A 62 0.05 -1.53 -14.82
C SER A 62 0.72 -2.91 -14.88
N ASN A 63 1.13 -3.46 -13.74
CA ASN A 63 1.80 -4.76 -13.63
C ASN A 63 0.93 -5.82 -12.93
N ALA A 64 -0.30 -5.48 -12.56
CA ALA A 64 -1.22 -6.41 -11.95
C ALA A 64 -1.66 -7.45 -13.00
N ASN A 65 -1.60 -8.73 -12.62
CA ASN A 65 -2.06 -9.79 -13.51
C ASN A 65 -3.57 -9.68 -13.76
N SER A 66 -4.00 -10.12 -14.95
CA SER A 66 -5.43 -10.20 -15.27
C SER A 66 -6.18 -11.01 -14.20
N GLY A 67 -7.32 -10.49 -13.77
CA GLY A 67 -8.16 -11.07 -12.72
C GLY A 67 -7.80 -10.64 -11.28
N TRP A 68 -6.75 -9.85 -11.08
CA TRP A 68 -6.46 -9.27 -9.76
C TRP A 68 -7.41 -8.11 -9.44
N TRP A 69 -7.75 -7.96 -8.16
CA TRP A 69 -8.60 -6.88 -7.66
C TRP A 69 -7.75 -5.71 -7.14
N TYR A 70 -8.18 -4.47 -7.42
CA TYR A 70 -7.46 -3.24 -7.07
C TYR A 70 -8.31 -1.98 -6.98
#